data_AF-A0A1M5NZP1-F1
#
_entry.id   AF-A0A1M5NZP1-F1
#
_cell.length_a   1.000
_cell.length_b   1.000
_cell.length_c   1.000
_cell.angle_alpha   90.00
_cell.angle_beta   90.00
_cell.angle_gamma   90.00
#
_symmetry.space_group_name_H-M   'P 1'
#
loop_
_entity.id
_entity.type
_entity.pdbx_description
1 polymer ?
#
loop_
_entity_poly.entity_id
_entity_poly.type
_entity_poly.pdbx_seq_one_letter_code
_entity_poly.pdbx_strand_id
1 'polypeptide(L)'
;MSKLPSLQNVLNATLKTVLRFPLETITAILGTVFAILFIRQDRIYDDKFYIKAIMSCSLCLVWFVSASLFFAAKHKNGIIRFVVSILVSVPLVAFVFNFGERISDVEAQQFFVFSLTLHLLVSFAGFLPRTYNQEEFWEFNKQLFLRILTSGLYSIVLYTGLALAILAVDKLFKVKLDDKIYGYLFFTIAGIFNTIFFLSGVPETNSKEYPLRLNYPKGLKNFTQFVLLPLISIYLVILICYETKILITLSLPVGWVSYLVLAFAIVGILSFLLVHPIANENGNLWMRTFNRWFYFLLIPLLVLLFWAILYRINLYGFTHKRYYVLLLSIWLAVVVAYFLISKHPKIKFIPISMCLAGLFSIVGPQSASSVSKYSQLSRFESYLQKTEKKKLTFEQEQELSSIVDFLDRNYTLEDMLPYADKKLDALYKKDKDPGSYKIMESLGYEYRSKYDRKDDADDIFNYYFYEDPDEIVDIHGYDFIIVLYKNSPYECKSCLTIDKTIYSIKSKARDYGQDLIINQDIIPLKINDFINSSSGFTNNNSDKKIEQRIENSKYTILLTYLSANGDIENNKKTPENYQIKVMVAIKK
;
A
#
# COMPACT_ATOMS: atom_id res chain seq x y z
N MET A 1 12.21 -8.09 -46.29
CA MET A 1 11.90 -6.72 -45.84
C MET A 1 10.50 -6.72 -45.24
N SER A 2 10.36 -6.50 -43.93
CA SER A 2 9.05 -6.31 -43.30
C SER A 2 8.43 -5.02 -43.82
N LYS A 3 7.29 -5.11 -44.53
CA LYS A 3 6.52 -3.93 -44.92
C LYS A 3 6.06 -3.24 -43.64
N LEU A 4 6.44 -1.98 -43.45
CA LEU A 4 5.85 -1.15 -42.40
C LEU A 4 4.32 -1.19 -42.60
N PRO A 5 3.53 -1.50 -41.56
CA PRO A 5 2.08 -1.42 -41.68
C PRO A 5 1.72 -0.01 -42.14
N SER A 6 0.86 0.10 -43.15
CA SER A 6 0.37 1.41 -43.57
C SER A 6 -0.34 2.05 -42.38
N LEU A 7 -0.23 3.38 -42.25
CA LEU A 7 -0.97 4.14 -41.22
C LEU A 7 -2.47 3.81 -41.28
N GLN A 8 -2.99 3.55 -42.49
CA GLN A 8 -4.36 3.11 -42.72
C GLN A 8 -4.71 1.78 -42.03
N ASN A 9 -3.79 0.80 -42.01
CA ASN A 9 -4.02 -0.47 -41.29
C ASN A 9 -4.11 -0.26 -39.77
N VAL A 10 -3.26 0.62 -39.22
CA VAL A 10 -3.28 0.96 -37.79
C VAL A 10 -4.58 1.69 -37.42
N LEU A 11 -4.99 2.65 -38.24
CA LEU A 11 -6.24 3.38 -38.05
C LEU A 11 -7.46 2.46 -38.14
N ASN A 12 -7.51 1.57 -39.14
CA ASN A 12 -8.60 0.60 -39.29
C ASN A 12 -8.68 -0.38 -38.10
N ALA A 13 -7.54 -0.87 -37.63
CA ALA A 13 -7.48 -1.74 -36.45
C ALA A 13 -7.94 -1.01 -35.17
N THR A 14 -7.53 0.25 -35.03
CA THR A 14 -7.95 1.10 -33.91
C THR A 14 -9.46 1.35 -33.94
N LEU A 15 -10.00 1.73 -35.10
CA LEU A 15 -11.43 1.97 -35.29
C LEU A 15 -12.25 0.71 -35.00
N LYS A 16 -11.82 -0.46 -35.49
CA LYS A 16 -12.46 -1.74 -35.18
C LYS A 16 -12.47 -2.03 -33.67
N THR A 17 -11.40 -1.67 -32.97
CA THR A 17 -11.28 -1.87 -31.52
C THR A 17 -12.22 -0.94 -30.75
N VAL A 18 -12.24 0.35 -31.09
CA VAL A 18 -13.12 1.34 -30.45
C VAL A 18 -14.60 1.00 -30.66
N LEU A 19 -14.97 0.56 -31.86
CA LEU A 19 -16.36 0.14 -32.14
C LEU A 19 -16.75 -1.14 -31.38
N ARG A 20 -15.80 -2.04 -31.14
CA ARG A 20 -16.03 -3.26 -30.36
C ARG A 20 -16.15 -2.97 -28.86
N PHE A 21 -15.32 -2.06 -28.34
CA PHE A 21 -15.17 -1.71 -26.93
C PHE A 21 -15.34 -0.21 -26.66
N PRO A 22 -16.53 0.37 -26.94
CA PRO A 22 -16.73 1.82 -26.85
C PRO A 22 -16.72 2.34 -25.41
N LEU A 23 -17.37 1.64 -24.47
CA LEU A 23 -17.41 2.09 -23.07
C LEU A 23 -16.02 1.99 -22.42
N GLU A 24 -15.29 0.93 -22.72
CA GLU A 24 -13.93 0.70 -22.26
C GLU A 24 -13.00 1.82 -22.75
N THR A 25 -13.12 2.21 -24.03
CA THR A 25 -12.34 3.30 -24.62
C THR A 25 -12.67 4.64 -23.96
N ILE A 26 -13.96 4.95 -23.79
CA ILE A 26 -14.40 6.18 -23.13
C ILE A 26 -13.89 6.24 -21.68
N THR A 27 -14.02 5.15 -20.92
CA THR A 27 -13.56 5.09 -19.53
C THR A 27 -12.03 5.18 -19.42
N ALA A 28 -11.28 4.59 -20.36
CA ALA A 28 -9.84 4.73 -20.41
C ALA A 28 -9.41 6.19 -20.67
N ILE A 29 -10.11 6.89 -21.59
CA ILE A 29 -9.87 8.31 -21.85
C ILE A 29 -10.22 9.15 -20.61
N LEU A 30 -11.39 8.93 -20.00
CA LEU A 30 -11.79 9.65 -18.78
C LEU A 30 -10.80 9.45 -17.63
N GLY A 31 -10.39 8.21 -17.36
CA GLY A 31 -9.38 7.91 -16.35
C GLY A 31 -8.03 8.59 -16.64
N THR A 32 -7.64 8.66 -17.92
CA THR A 32 -6.43 9.38 -18.35
C THR A 32 -6.55 10.88 -18.13
N VAL A 33 -7.71 11.46 -18.47
CA VAL A 33 -7.98 12.88 -18.23
C VAL A 33 -7.93 13.21 -16.75
N PHE A 34 -8.56 12.40 -15.88
CA PHE A 34 -8.49 12.60 -14.43
C PHE A 34 -7.06 12.47 -13.90
N ALA A 35 -6.25 11.54 -14.41
CA ALA A 35 -4.85 11.42 -14.03
C ALA A 35 -3.98 12.61 -14.49
N ILE A 36 -4.25 13.17 -15.67
CA ILE A 36 -3.58 14.37 -16.15
C ILE A 36 -3.98 15.59 -15.32
N LEU A 37 -5.28 15.72 -14.99
CA LEU A 37 -5.77 16.80 -14.13
C LEU A 37 -5.20 16.71 -12.72
N PHE A 38 -5.03 15.50 -12.19
CA PHE A 38 -4.35 15.24 -10.93
C PHE A 38 -2.90 15.76 -10.93
N ILE A 39 -2.09 15.41 -11.93
CA ILE A 39 -0.71 15.94 -12.04
C ILE A 39 -0.67 17.47 -12.20
N ARG A 40 -1.66 18.03 -12.90
CA ARG A 40 -1.66 19.46 -13.21
C ARG A 40 -1.81 20.32 -11.96
N GLN A 41 -2.49 19.85 -10.91
CA GLN A 41 -2.72 20.64 -9.72
C GLN A 41 -1.42 20.96 -8.96
N ASP A 42 -1.31 22.22 -8.51
CA ASP A 42 -0.23 22.69 -7.64
C ASP A 42 -0.65 22.74 -6.16
N ARG A 43 -1.93 22.46 -5.85
CA ARG A 43 -2.51 22.57 -4.50
C ARG A 43 -3.00 21.22 -4.00
N ILE A 44 -2.58 20.88 -2.79
CA ILE A 44 -2.78 19.59 -2.08
C ILE A 44 -4.26 19.25 -1.77
N TYR A 45 -5.18 20.22 -1.83
CA TYR A 45 -6.53 20.07 -1.27
C TYR A 45 -7.58 19.41 -2.20
N ASP A 46 -7.39 19.38 -3.52
CA ASP A 46 -8.37 18.82 -4.48
C ASP A 46 -8.01 17.40 -5.01
N ASP A 47 -6.90 16.83 -4.52
CA ASP A 47 -6.33 15.56 -5.00
C ASP A 47 -7.28 14.35 -4.84
N LYS A 48 -8.13 14.39 -3.80
CA LYS A 48 -8.98 13.25 -3.37
C LYS A 48 -9.98 12.85 -4.44
N PHE A 49 -10.62 13.84 -5.09
CA PHE A 49 -11.64 13.57 -6.11
C PHE A 49 -11.03 12.85 -7.31
N TYR A 50 -9.89 13.34 -7.82
CA TYR A 50 -9.23 12.75 -8.97
C TYR A 50 -8.75 11.34 -8.70
N ILE A 51 -8.15 11.07 -7.53
CA ILE A 51 -7.73 9.72 -7.14
C ILE A 51 -8.94 8.76 -7.14
N LYS A 52 -10.04 9.14 -6.49
CA LYS A 52 -11.28 8.34 -6.45
C LYS A 52 -11.89 8.16 -7.84
N ALA A 53 -11.83 9.17 -8.70
CA ALA A 53 -12.29 9.09 -10.09
C ALA A 53 -11.43 8.13 -10.93
N ILE A 54 -10.10 8.16 -10.79
CA ILE A 54 -9.16 7.25 -11.46
C ILE A 54 -9.42 5.80 -11.01
N MET A 55 -9.54 5.58 -9.69
CA MET A 55 -9.88 4.28 -9.11
C MET A 55 -11.21 3.76 -9.65
N SER A 56 -12.24 4.60 -9.68
CA SER A 56 -13.56 4.25 -10.23
C SER A 56 -13.47 3.88 -11.73
N CYS A 57 -12.76 4.68 -12.52
CA CYS A 57 -12.54 4.38 -13.94
C CYS A 57 -11.82 3.03 -14.13
N SER A 58 -10.85 2.71 -13.28
CA SER A 58 -10.13 1.43 -13.36
C SER A 58 -11.04 0.22 -13.10
N LEU A 59 -11.92 0.28 -12.09
CA LEU A 59 -12.88 -0.79 -11.82
C LEU A 59 -13.92 -0.91 -12.93
N CYS A 60 -14.46 0.22 -13.39
CA CYS A 60 -15.43 0.28 -14.48
C CYS A 60 -14.86 -0.27 -15.78
N LEU A 61 -13.60 0.03 -16.12
CA LEU A 61 -12.93 -0.47 -17.32
C LEU A 61 -12.94 -2.01 -17.35
N VAL A 62 -12.49 -2.65 -16.26
CA VAL A 62 -12.37 -4.11 -16.18
C VAL A 62 -13.75 -4.79 -16.14
N TRP A 63 -14.71 -4.16 -15.46
CA TRP A 63 -16.11 -4.57 -15.50
C TRP A 63 -16.70 -4.50 -16.92
N PHE A 64 -16.48 -3.40 -17.65
CA PHE A 64 -16.97 -3.23 -19.02
C PHE A 64 -16.39 -4.27 -19.96
N VAL A 65 -15.10 -4.57 -19.86
CA VAL A 65 -14.48 -5.68 -20.61
C VAL A 65 -15.19 -7.00 -20.32
N SER A 66 -15.44 -7.31 -19.03
CA SER A 66 -16.14 -8.52 -18.63
C SER A 66 -17.57 -8.61 -19.18
N ALA A 67 -18.33 -7.51 -19.10
CA ALA A 67 -19.67 -7.42 -19.67
C ALA A 67 -19.66 -7.57 -21.19
N SER A 68 -18.74 -6.90 -21.88
CA SER A 68 -18.55 -7.01 -23.33
C SER A 68 -18.26 -8.44 -23.76
N LEU A 69 -17.40 -9.16 -23.05
CA LEU A 69 -17.11 -10.57 -23.32
C LEU A 69 -18.33 -11.46 -23.10
N PHE A 70 -19.07 -11.28 -22.00
CA PHE A 70 -20.27 -12.04 -21.70
C PHE A 70 -21.36 -11.85 -22.77
N PHE A 71 -21.66 -10.60 -23.15
CA PHE A 71 -22.71 -10.29 -24.12
C PHE A 71 -22.32 -10.66 -25.54
N ALA A 72 -21.05 -10.51 -25.92
CA ALA A 72 -20.54 -11.01 -27.20
C ALA A 72 -20.71 -12.54 -27.32
N ALA A 73 -20.43 -13.27 -26.23
CA ALA A 73 -20.60 -14.72 -26.20
C ALA A 73 -22.07 -15.19 -26.20
N LYS A 74 -23.00 -14.36 -25.71
CA LYS A 74 -24.43 -14.69 -25.59
C LYS A 74 -25.25 -14.35 -26.85
N HIS A 75 -24.65 -13.69 -27.85
CA HIS A 75 -25.35 -13.18 -29.05
C HIS A 75 -26.59 -12.31 -28.73
N LYS A 76 -26.58 -11.55 -27.64
CA LYS A 76 -27.70 -10.68 -27.21
C LYS A 76 -27.60 -9.25 -27.74
N ASN A 77 -28.74 -8.55 -27.76
CA ASN A 77 -28.86 -7.14 -28.16
C ASN A 77 -27.83 -6.23 -27.48
N GLY A 78 -27.14 -5.41 -28.28
CA GLY A 78 -26.12 -4.47 -27.82
C GLY A 78 -26.63 -3.46 -26.79
N ILE A 79 -27.91 -3.10 -26.81
CA ILE A 79 -28.52 -2.17 -25.83
C ILE A 79 -28.45 -2.75 -24.41
N ILE A 80 -28.77 -4.03 -24.23
CA ILE A 80 -28.75 -4.66 -22.89
C ILE A 80 -27.32 -4.70 -22.34
N ARG A 81 -26.31 -4.89 -23.19
CA ARG A 81 -24.90 -4.77 -22.80
C ARG A 81 -24.64 -3.40 -22.17
N PHE A 82 -25.01 -2.31 -22.85
CA PHE A 82 -24.77 -0.95 -22.35
C PHE A 82 -25.53 -0.67 -21.05
N VAL A 83 -26.80 -1.06 -20.96
CA VAL A 83 -27.61 -0.87 -19.74
C VAL A 83 -27.01 -1.60 -18.55
N VAL A 84 -26.65 -2.87 -18.71
CA VAL A 84 -26.05 -3.67 -17.62
C VAL A 84 -24.67 -3.14 -17.24
N SER A 85 -23.85 -2.75 -18.23
CA SER A 85 -22.56 -2.12 -17.98
C SER A 85 -22.72 -0.88 -17.09
N ILE A 86 -23.56 0.07 -17.49
CA ILE A 86 -23.76 1.33 -16.76
C ILE A 86 -24.40 1.08 -15.38
N LEU A 87 -25.45 0.24 -15.31
CA LEU A 87 -26.16 -0.01 -14.04
C LEU A 87 -25.22 -0.58 -12.97
N VAL A 88 -24.36 -1.53 -13.33
CA VAL A 88 -23.39 -2.12 -12.38
C VAL A 88 -22.22 -1.17 -12.10
N SER A 89 -21.90 -0.22 -12.97
CA SER A 89 -20.88 0.79 -12.67
C SER A 89 -21.26 1.75 -11.54
N VAL A 90 -22.57 1.97 -11.31
CA VAL A 90 -23.06 2.84 -10.22
C VAL A 90 -22.58 2.37 -8.84
N PRO A 91 -22.82 1.10 -8.41
CA PRO A 91 -22.29 0.63 -7.13
C PRO A 91 -20.76 0.55 -7.09
N LEU A 92 -20.06 0.36 -8.22
CA LEU A 92 -18.59 0.40 -8.25
C LEU A 92 -18.04 1.79 -7.91
N VAL A 93 -18.64 2.83 -8.51
CA VAL A 93 -18.28 4.22 -8.23
C VAL A 93 -18.68 4.58 -6.79
N ALA A 94 -19.90 4.21 -6.37
CA ALA A 94 -20.35 4.46 -5.00
C ALA A 94 -19.44 3.80 -3.96
N PHE A 95 -18.94 2.59 -4.23
CA PHE A 95 -17.98 1.89 -3.38
C PHE A 95 -16.69 2.70 -3.16
N VAL A 96 -16.08 3.23 -4.24
CA VAL A 96 -14.84 4.03 -4.12
C VAL A 96 -15.12 5.40 -3.48
N PHE A 97 -16.25 6.01 -3.81
CA PHE A 97 -16.62 7.32 -3.25
C PHE A 97 -17.10 7.26 -1.79
N ASN A 98 -17.42 6.07 -1.28
CA ASN A 98 -17.70 5.85 0.14
C ASN A 98 -16.42 5.89 1.01
N PHE A 99 -15.23 5.75 0.40
CA PHE A 99 -13.98 5.81 1.16
C PHE A 99 -13.82 7.15 1.88
N GLY A 100 -13.08 7.14 2.99
CA GLY A 100 -12.74 8.31 3.77
C GLY A 100 -12.03 9.40 2.97
N GLU A 101 -11.81 10.55 3.60
CA GLU A 101 -11.08 11.65 2.97
C GLU A 101 -9.63 11.27 2.63
N ARG A 102 -8.99 10.53 3.54
CA ARG A 102 -7.72 9.84 3.30
C ARG A 102 -8.05 8.37 3.11
N ILE A 103 -7.58 7.79 2.01
CA ILE A 103 -7.76 6.36 1.75
C ILE A 103 -6.94 5.60 2.79
N SER A 104 -7.64 4.90 3.69
CA SER A 104 -7.02 4.06 4.71
C SER A 104 -6.38 2.81 4.08
N ASP A 105 -5.49 2.16 4.84
CA ASP A 105 -4.87 0.90 4.43
C ASP A 105 -5.93 -0.18 4.13
N VAL A 106 -7.07 -0.17 4.84
CA VAL A 106 -8.19 -1.09 4.61
C VAL A 106 -8.86 -0.83 3.29
N GLU A 107 -9.20 0.42 3.00
CA GLU A 107 -9.88 0.82 1.78
C GLU A 107 -8.99 0.53 0.56
N ALA A 108 -7.69 0.78 0.66
CA ALA A 108 -6.72 0.40 -0.36
C ALA A 108 -6.69 -1.12 -0.59
N GLN A 109 -6.75 -1.92 0.49
CA GLN A 109 -6.83 -3.39 0.39
C GLN A 109 -8.16 -3.86 -0.23
N GLN A 110 -9.28 -3.29 0.19
CA GLN A 110 -10.60 -3.61 -0.37
C GLN A 110 -10.65 -3.28 -1.86
N PHE A 111 -10.15 -2.10 -2.25
CA PHE A 111 -10.01 -1.72 -3.66
C PHE A 111 -9.14 -2.70 -4.44
N PHE A 112 -7.97 -3.07 -3.89
CA PHE A 112 -7.07 -4.03 -4.53
C PHE A 112 -7.75 -5.39 -4.74
N VAL A 113 -8.43 -5.92 -3.72
CA VAL A 113 -9.14 -7.19 -3.79
C VAL A 113 -10.30 -7.13 -4.79
N PHE A 114 -11.03 -6.01 -4.83
CA PHE A 114 -12.13 -5.86 -5.78
C PHE A 114 -11.62 -5.73 -7.21
N SER A 115 -10.54 -4.97 -7.42
CA SER A 115 -9.85 -4.88 -8.70
C SER A 115 -9.37 -6.26 -9.16
N LEU A 116 -8.69 -7.01 -8.30
CA LEU A 116 -8.24 -8.39 -8.60
C LEU A 116 -9.43 -9.29 -9.00
N THR A 117 -10.53 -9.20 -8.26
CA THR A 117 -11.75 -9.97 -8.52
C THR A 117 -12.35 -9.67 -9.90
N LEU A 118 -12.43 -8.39 -10.28
CA LEU A 118 -12.90 -8.00 -11.62
C LEU A 118 -11.93 -8.45 -12.72
N HIS A 119 -10.62 -8.43 -12.49
CA HIS A 119 -9.65 -8.95 -13.45
C HIS A 119 -9.79 -10.46 -13.65
N LEU A 120 -10.06 -11.20 -12.57
CA LEU A 120 -10.37 -12.64 -12.66
C LEU A 120 -11.68 -12.87 -13.43
N LEU A 121 -12.68 -12.00 -13.28
CA LEU A 121 -13.93 -12.09 -14.04
C LEU A 121 -13.71 -12.04 -15.56
N VAL A 122 -12.79 -11.19 -16.05
CA VAL A 122 -12.42 -11.12 -17.48
C VAL A 122 -11.98 -12.49 -18.02
N SER A 123 -11.31 -13.29 -17.19
CA SER A 123 -10.76 -14.59 -17.55
C SER A 123 -11.82 -15.64 -17.91
N PHE A 124 -13.07 -15.49 -17.42
CA PHE A 124 -14.13 -16.48 -17.60
C PHE A 124 -15.50 -15.91 -18.02
N ALA A 125 -15.69 -14.59 -18.04
CA ALA A 125 -16.97 -13.95 -18.36
C ALA A 125 -17.54 -14.40 -19.72
N GLY A 126 -16.70 -14.46 -20.76
CA GLY A 126 -17.09 -14.93 -22.09
C GLY A 126 -17.41 -16.43 -22.20
N PHE A 127 -17.12 -17.22 -21.16
CA PHE A 127 -17.41 -18.65 -21.11
C PHE A 127 -18.61 -19.00 -20.21
N LEU A 128 -19.17 -18.03 -19.48
CA LEU A 128 -20.38 -18.25 -18.67
C LEU A 128 -21.62 -18.62 -19.49
N PRO A 129 -21.94 -17.96 -20.63
CA PRO A 129 -23.16 -18.26 -21.38
C PRO A 129 -22.99 -19.43 -22.37
N ARG A 130 -21.88 -20.19 -22.30
CA ARG A 130 -21.51 -21.22 -23.29
C ARG A 130 -21.25 -22.58 -22.66
N THR A 131 -21.35 -23.62 -23.47
CA THR A 131 -20.83 -24.94 -23.12
C THR A 131 -19.32 -24.86 -22.95
N TYR A 132 -18.83 -25.33 -21.81
CA TYR A 132 -17.41 -25.22 -21.47
C TYR A 132 -16.54 -26.15 -22.31
N ASN A 133 -15.61 -25.58 -23.04
CA ASN A 133 -14.48 -26.28 -23.65
C ASN A 133 -13.18 -25.83 -22.97
N GLN A 134 -12.43 -26.79 -22.45
CA GLN A 134 -11.19 -26.52 -21.70
C GLN A 134 -10.06 -25.97 -22.57
N GLU A 135 -9.97 -26.43 -23.82
CA GLU A 135 -8.93 -25.97 -24.75
C GLU A 135 -9.21 -24.54 -25.22
N GLU A 136 -10.47 -24.23 -25.57
CA GLU A 136 -10.88 -22.85 -25.91
C GLU A 136 -10.63 -21.90 -24.73
N PHE A 137 -10.96 -22.33 -23.50
CA PHE A 137 -10.73 -21.55 -22.30
C PHE A 137 -9.25 -21.29 -22.05
N TRP A 138 -8.41 -22.31 -22.21
CA TRP A 138 -6.96 -22.17 -22.05
C TRP A 138 -6.37 -21.25 -23.14
N GLU A 139 -6.75 -21.46 -24.39
CA GLU A 139 -6.28 -20.66 -25.53
C GLU A 139 -6.64 -19.18 -25.37
N PHE A 140 -7.88 -18.89 -24.94
CA PHE A 140 -8.33 -17.54 -24.63
C PHE A 140 -7.47 -16.88 -23.55
N ASN A 141 -7.27 -17.56 -22.42
CA ASN A 141 -6.50 -17.01 -21.30
C ASN A 141 -5.02 -16.88 -21.63
N LYS A 142 -4.44 -17.78 -22.43
CA LYS A 142 -3.08 -17.65 -22.96
C LYS A 142 -2.95 -16.40 -23.83
N GLN A 143 -3.89 -16.17 -24.75
CA GLN A 143 -3.88 -14.97 -25.59
C GLN A 143 -4.00 -13.69 -24.76
N LEU A 144 -4.91 -13.64 -23.77
CA LEU A 144 -5.00 -12.52 -22.84
C LEU A 144 -3.70 -12.29 -22.07
N PHE A 145 -3.11 -13.34 -21.52
CA PHE A 145 -1.85 -13.27 -20.77
C PHE A 145 -0.71 -12.71 -21.64
N LEU A 146 -0.52 -13.24 -22.84
CA LEU A 146 0.48 -12.72 -23.78
C LEU A 146 0.16 -11.28 -24.22
N ARG A 147 -1.13 -10.91 -24.30
CA ARG A 147 -1.54 -9.57 -24.68
C ARG A 147 -1.24 -8.55 -23.58
N ILE A 148 -1.40 -8.89 -22.30
CA ILE A 148 -0.99 -8.05 -21.16
C ILE A 148 0.52 -7.83 -21.18
N LEU A 149 1.31 -8.90 -21.37
CA LEU A 149 2.77 -8.79 -21.41
C LEU A 149 3.26 -7.93 -22.58
N THR A 150 2.70 -8.16 -23.76
CA THR A 150 3.07 -7.39 -24.95
C THR A 150 2.61 -5.95 -24.87
N SER A 151 1.39 -5.65 -24.39
CA SER A 151 0.94 -4.27 -24.21
C SER A 151 1.84 -3.51 -23.23
N GLY A 152 2.21 -4.13 -22.10
CA GLY A 152 3.16 -3.57 -21.15
C GLY A 152 4.53 -3.29 -21.76
N LEU A 153 5.11 -4.26 -22.48
CA LEU A 153 6.40 -4.09 -23.16
C LEU A 153 6.37 -2.95 -24.17
N TYR A 154 5.36 -2.91 -25.05
CA TYR A 154 5.23 -1.83 -26.04
C TYR A 154 5.02 -0.46 -25.38
N SER A 155 4.23 -0.38 -24.31
CA SER A 155 4.04 0.86 -23.55
C SER A 155 5.33 1.34 -22.89
N ILE A 156 6.12 0.44 -22.27
CA ILE A 156 7.40 0.79 -21.64
C ILE A 156 8.39 1.30 -22.68
N VAL A 157 8.52 0.61 -23.81
CA VAL A 157 9.42 1.01 -24.91
C VAL A 157 8.98 2.36 -25.49
N LEU A 158 7.68 2.56 -25.73
CA LEU A 158 7.14 3.80 -26.25
C LEU A 158 7.34 4.97 -25.27
N TYR A 159 7.04 4.78 -23.99
CA TYR A 159 7.24 5.78 -22.95
C TYR A 159 8.72 6.15 -22.83
N THR A 160 9.60 5.16 -22.73
CA THR A 160 11.04 5.39 -22.58
C THR A 160 11.59 6.11 -23.82
N GLY A 161 11.22 5.69 -25.03
CA GLY A 161 11.67 6.33 -26.27
C GLY A 161 11.23 7.80 -26.36
N LEU A 162 9.98 8.10 -26.02
CA LEU A 162 9.47 9.47 -26.04
C LEU A 162 10.01 10.32 -24.88
N ALA A 163 10.16 9.76 -23.68
CA ALA A 163 10.77 10.43 -22.54
C ALA A 163 12.25 10.80 -22.82
N LEU A 164 13.01 9.89 -23.44
CA LEU A 164 14.38 10.16 -23.89
C LEU A 164 14.42 11.23 -24.99
N ALA A 165 13.44 11.24 -25.90
CA ALA A 165 13.33 12.30 -26.90
C ALA A 165 13.03 13.68 -26.26
N ILE A 166 12.13 13.75 -25.28
CA ILE A 166 11.87 14.97 -24.49
C ILE A 166 13.14 15.44 -23.77
N LEU A 167 13.86 14.51 -23.13
CA LEU A 167 15.13 14.81 -22.47
C LEU A 167 16.18 15.34 -23.45
N ALA A 168 16.29 14.74 -24.64
CA ALA A 168 17.19 15.20 -25.69
C ALA A 168 16.82 16.62 -26.15
N VAL A 169 15.51 16.94 -26.26
CA VAL A 169 15.05 18.29 -26.60
C VAL A 169 15.47 19.30 -25.52
N ASP A 170 15.23 18.99 -24.24
CA ASP A 170 15.65 19.84 -23.12
C ASP A 170 17.17 20.08 -23.12
N LYS A 171 17.98 19.02 -23.26
CA LYS A 171 19.44 19.13 -23.19
C LYS A 171 20.10 19.73 -24.42
N LEU A 172 19.67 19.37 -25.63
CA LEU A 172 20.30 19.82 -26.88
C LEU A 172 19.85 21.22 -27.29
N PHE A 173 18.57 21.54 -27.11
CA PHE A 173 18.02 22.84 -27.51
C PHE A 173 17.88 23.82 -26.35
N LYS A 174 18.21 23.41 -25.11
CA LYS A 174 18.08 24.21 -23.88
C LYS A 174 16.65 24.75 -23.67
N VAL A 175 15.66 24.00 -24.14
CA VAL A 175 14.24 24.32 -23.96
C VAL A 175 13.81 23.79 -22.61
N LYS A 176 13.61 24.69 -21.63
CA LYS A 176 13.09 24.31 -20.30
C LYS A 176 11.64 23.85 -20.43
N LEU A 177 11.42 22.54 -20.42
CA LEU A 177 10.10 21.93 -20.34
C LEU A 177 9.73 21.67 -18.89
N ASP A 178 8.45 21.79 -18.55
CA ASP A 178 7.93 21.43 -17.23
C ASP A 178 8.04 19.90 -17.03
N ASP A 179 8.62 19.46 -15.91
CA ASP A 179 8.80 18.05 -15.55
C ASP A 179 7.47 17.27 -15.51
N LYS A 180 6.33 17.97 -15.30
CA LYS A 180 4.98 17.37 -15.40
C LYS A 180 4.71 16.72 -16.76
N ILE A 181 5.42 17.10 -17.82
CA ILE A 181 5.28 16.50 -19.16
C ILE A 181 5.54 15.00 -19.16
N TYR A 182 6.47 14.51 -18.33
CA TYR A 182 6.76 13.09 -18.20
C TYR A 182 5.56 12.35 -17.60
N GLY A 183 4.88 12.94 -16.62
CA GLY A 183 3.64 12.42 -16.05
C GLY A 183 2.50 12.37 -17.07
N TYR A 184 2.29 13.46 -17.83
CA TYR A 184 1.26 13.51 -18.88
C TYR A 184 1.49 12.45 -19.97
N LEU A 185 2.75 12.27 -20.38
CA LEU A 185 3.16 11.24 -21.32
C LEU A 185 2.89 9.84 -20.76
N PHE A 186 3.28 9.59 -19.50
CA PHE A 186 3.08 8.31 -18.84
C PHE A 186 1.59 7.92 -18.82
N PHE A 187 0.71 8.80 -18.35
CA PHE A 187 -0.72 8.48 -18.25
C PHE A 187 -1.40 8.38 -19.62
N THR A 188 -0.96 9.15 -20.62
CA THR A 188 -1.48 9.02 -22.00
C THR A 188 -1.11 7.65 -22.58
N ILE A 189 0.12 7.19 -22.36
CA ILE A 189 0.57 5.88 -22.85
C ILE A 189 -0.05 4.74 -22.05
N ALA A 190 -0.09 4.83 -20.72
CA ALA A 190 -0.62 3.80 -19.84
C ALA A 190 -2.16 3.71 -19.91
N GLY A 191 -2.84 4.83 -20.06
CA GLY A 191 -4.30 4.88 -20.08
C GLY A 191 -4.88 4.66 -21.47
N ILE A 192 -4.44 5.41 -22.49
CA ILE A 192 -5.03 5.35 -23.83
C ILE A 192 -4.34 4.29 -24.70
N PHE A 193 -3.04 4.45 -24.94
CA PHE A 193 -2.32 3.56 -25.86
C PHE A 193 -2.32 2.11 -25.37
N ASN A 194 -1.95 1.86 -24.10
CA ASN A 194 -1.88 0.51 -23.54
C ASN A 194 -3.25 -0.18 -23.60
N THR A 195 -4.32 0.52 -23.20
CA THR A 195 -5.67 -0.05 -23.16
C THR A 195 -6.17 -0.39 -24.56
N ILE A 196 -6.06 0.53 -25.53
CA ILE A 196 -6.48 0.25 -26.91
C ILE A 196 -5.63 -0.87 -27.52
N PHE A 197 -4.32 -0.87 -27.27
CA PHE A 197 -3.44 -1.93 -27.73
C PHE A 197 -3.82 -3.28 -27.09
N PHE A 198 -4.12 -3.32 -25.79
CA PHE A 198 -4.58 -4.53 -25.12
C PHE A 198 -5.91 -5.03 -25.72
N LEU A 199 -6.93 -4.17 -25.78
CA LEU A 199 -8.27 -4.49 -26.27
C LEU A 199 -8.28 -4.98 -27.71
N SER A 200 -7.42 -4.43 -28.58
CA SER A 200 -7.30 -4.86 -29.98
C SER A 200 -6.83 -6.30 -30.14
N GLY A 201 -6.19 -6.88 -29.11
CA GLY A 201 -5.78 -8.28 -29.09
C GLY A 201 -6.63 -9.20 -28.22
N VAL A 202 -7.74 -8.70 -27.64
CA VAL A 202 -8.68 -9.54 -26.91
C VAL A 202 -9.43 -10.41 -27.94
N PRO A 203 -9.30 -11.75 -27.91
CA PRO A 203 -9.93 -12.60 -28.92
C PRO A 203 -11.45 -12.59 -28.83
N GLU A 204 -12.10 -12.88 -29.94
CA GLU A 204 -13.53 -13.19 -29.95
C GLU A 204 -13.74 -14.63 -29.48
N THR A 205 -14.64 -14.85 -28.53
CA THR A 205 -14.88 -16.20 -28.01
C THR A 205 -15.64 -17.08 -29.00
N ASN A 206 -16.49 -16.49 -29.87
CA ASN A 206 -17.43 -17.22 -30.73
C ASN A 206 -17.15 -17.02 -32.23
N SER A 207 -15.94 -16.61 -32.62
CA SER A 207 -15.64 -16.39 -34.03
C SER A 207 -15.61 -17.71 -34.79
N LYS A 208 -16.43 -17.81 -35.86
CA LYS A 208 -16.38 -18.95 -36.80
C LYS A 208 -15.16 -18.87 -37.71
N GLU A 209 -14.72 -17.66 -38.03
CA GLU A 209 -13.58 -17.39 -38.92
C GLU A 209 -12.24 -17.61 -38.20
N TYR A 210 -12.17 -17.20 -36.92
CA TYR A 210 -10.97 -17.34 -36.08
C TYR A 210 -11.29 -18.14 -34.81
N PRO A 211 -11.57 -19.46 -34.92
CA PRO A 211 -11.89 -20.28 -33.77
C PRO A 211 -10.71 -20.37 -32.80
N LEU A 212 -11.01 -20.39 -31.49
CA LEU A 212 -10.03 -20.61 -30.44
C LEU A 212 -9.53 -22.06 -30.47
N ARG A 213 -8.51 -22.31 -31.28
CA ARG A 213 -7.83 -23.61 -31.37
C ARG A 213 -6.58 -23.60 -30.52
N LEU A 214 -6.35 -24.70 -29.82
CA LEU A 214 -5.14 -24.89 -29.02
C LEU A 214 -3.89 -24.68 -29.89
N ASN A 215 -3.14 -23.62 -29.59
CA ASN A 215 -1.88 -23.34 -30.26
C ASN A 215 -0.82 -23.01 -29.22
N TYR A 216 0.08 -23.96 -28.94
CA TYR A 216 1.10 -23.80 -27.93
C TYR A 216 2.40 -23.21 -28.52
N PRO A 217 2.78 -21.96 -28.23
CA PRO A 217 3.97 -21.36 -28.82
C PRO A 217 5.25 -22.07 -28.39
N LYS A 218 6.17 -22.32 -29.32
CA LYS A 218 7.48 -22.95 -29.03
C LYS A 218 8.26 -22.22 -27.93
N GLY A 219 8.27 -20.88 -27.96
CA GLY A 219 8.92 -20.07 -26.93
C GLY A 219 8.33 -20.30 -25.54
N LEU A 220 6.99 -20.37 -25.43
CA LEU A 220 6.32 -20.67 -24.17
C LEU A 220 6.64 -22.09 -23.70
N LYS A 221 6.81 -23.05 -24.62
CA LYS A 221 7.14 -24.45 -24.29
C LYS A 221 8.52 -24.53 -23.67
N ASN A 222 9.50 -23.93 -24.32
CA ASN A 222 10.87 -23.89 -23.84
C ASN A 222 10.98 -23.17 -22.49
N PHE A 223 10.33 -22.01 -22.35
CA PHE A 223 10.31 -21.26 -21.09
C PHE A 223 9.71 -22.12 -19.96
N THR A 224 8.55 -22.72 -20.21
CA THR A 224 7.83 -23.50 -19.20
C THR A 224 8.62 -24.75 -18.78
N GLN A 225 9.18 -25.47 -19.76
CA GLN A 225 9.87 -26.73 -19.54
C GLN A 225 11.25 -26.56 -18.89
N PHE A 226 12.04 -25.58 -19.35
CA PHE A 226 13.46 -25.45 -18.96
C PHE A 226 13.74 -24.35 -17.94
N VAL A 227 12.82 -23.38 -17.77
CA VAL A 227 13.02 -22.28 -16.81
C VAL A 227 12.02 -22.41 -15.66
N LEU A 228 10.72 -22.42 -15.98
CA LEU A 228 9.66 -22.31 -14.96
C LEU A 228 9.57 -23.55 -14.07
N LEU A 229 9.46 -24.76 -14.66
CA LEU A 229 9.32 -26.00 -13.90
C LEU A 229 10.54 -26.34 -13.02
N PRO A 230 11.78 -26.22 -13.49
CA PRO A 230 12.96 -26.40 -12.64
C PRO A 230 13.01 -25.41 -11.48
N LEU A 231 12.74 -24.13 -11.72
CA LEU A 231 12.74 -23.09 -10.68
C LEU A 231 11.73 -23.40 -9.57
N ILE A 232 10.53 -23.82 -9.93
CA ILE A 232 9.47 -24.17 -8.98
C ILE A 232 9.83 -25.43 -8.21
N SER A 233 10.46 -26.40 -8.86
CA SER A 233 10.92 -27.62 -8.20
C SER A 233 12.01 -27.31 -7.16
N ILE A 234 12.97 -26.44 -7.49
CA ILE A 234 13.98 -25.96 -6.54
C ILE A 234 13.32 -25.25 -5.36
N TYR A 235 12.37 -24.35 -5.62
CA TYR A 235 11.69 -23.61 -4.56
C TYR A 235 10.85 -24.52 -3.66
N LEU A 236 10.17 -25.52 -4.24
CA LEU A 236 9.44 -26.53 -3.49
C LEU A 236 10.35 -27.31 -2.55
N VAL A 237 11.54 -27.71 -3.01
CA VAL A 237 12.54 -28.39 -2.17
C VAL A 237 12.98 -27.48 -1.03
N ILE A 238 13.29 -26.21 -1.31
CA ILE A 238 13.68 -25.23 -0.29
C ILE A 238 12.58 -25.11 0.77
N LEU A 239 11.31 -24.97 0.34
CA LEU A 239 10.19 -24.87 1.26
C LEU A 239 10.07 -26.13 2.11
N ILE A 240 10.08 -27.33 1.52
CA ILE A 240 9.97 -28.59 2.27
C ILE A 240 11.10 -28.74 3.29
N CYS A 241 12.35 -28.41 2.92
CA CYS A 241 13.48 -28.39 3.86
C CYS A 241 13.24 -27.41 5.02
N TYR A 242 12.68 -26.24 4.71
CA TYR A 242 12.35 -25.24 5.72
C TYR A 242 11.20 -25.66 6.63
N GLU A 243 10.17 -26.31 6.10
CA GLU A 243 9.10 -26.90 6.91
C GLU A 243 9.62 -27.97 7.85
N THR A 244 10.52 -28.83 7.34
CA THR A 244 11.18 -29.86 8.14
C THR A 244 11.96 -29.23 9.30
N LYS A 245 12.68 -28.13 9.04
CA LYS A 245 13.35 -27.35 10.10
C LYS A 245 12.35 -26.87 11.16
N ILE A 246 11.21 -26.31 10.75
CA ILE A 246 10.18 -25.80 11.67
C ILE A 246 9.57 -26.94 12.50
N LEU A 247 9.31 -28.11 11.90
CA LEU A 247 8.78 -29.26 12.62
C LEU A 247 9.78 -29.78 13.66
N ILE A 248 11.08 -29.75 13.37
CA ILE A 248 12.14 -30.17 14.31
C ILE A 248 12.31 -29.15 15.43
N THR A 249 12.36 -27.85 15.12
CA THR A 249 12.60 -26.81 16.12
C THR A 249 11.34 -26.43 16.90
N LEU A 250 10.15 -26.79 16.40
CA LEU A 250 8.83 -26.35 16.88
C LEU A 250 8.73 -24.82 17.06
N SER A 251 9.58 -24.07 16.35
CA SER A 251 9.69 -22.62 16.47
C SER A 251 9.17 -21.98 15.19
N LEU A 252 7.99 -21.37 15.25
CA LEU A 252 7.43 -20.65 14.11
C LEU A 252 8.22 -19.33 13.91
N PRO A 253 8.87 -19.14 12.76
CA PRO A 253 9.63 -17.94 12.50
C PRO A 253 8.69 -16.75 12.25
N VAL A 254 9.23 -15.54 12.44
CA VAL A 254 8.42 -14.32 12.43
C VAL A 254 7.92 -14.01 11.02
N GLY A 255 6.70 -14.43 10.70
CA GLY A 255 5.83 -13.84 9.67
C GLY A 255 6.15 -14.14 8.21
N TRP A 256 7.36 -14.62 7.89
CA TRP A 256 7.78 -14.86 6.50
C TRP A 256 7.18 -16.13 5.88
N VAL A 257 6.94 -17.17 6.68
CA VAL A 257 6.51 -18.49 6.18
C VAL A 257 5.25 -18.41 5.32
N SER A 258 4.23 -17.72 5.83
CA SER A 258 2.94 -17.62 5.13
C SER A 258 3.07 -16.93 3.77
N TYR A 259 3.91 -15.88 3.67
CA TYR A 259 4.15 -15.21 2.40
C TYR A 259 4.87 -16.10 1.40
N LEU A 260 5.88 -16.86 1.84
CA LEU A 260 6.64 -17.75 0.97
C LEU A 260 5.79 -18.89 0.41
N VAL A 261 4.95 -19.50 1.26
CA VAL A 261 4.03 -20.57 0.85
C VAL A 261 2.95 -20.05 -0.09
N LEU A 262 2.35 -18.90 0.20
CA LEU A 262 1.33 -18.29 -0.68
C LEU A 262 1.92 -17.87 -2.03
N ALA A 263 3.11 -17.26 -2.05
CA ALA A 263 3.80 -16.90 -3.28
C ALA A 263 4.12 -18.14 -4.13
N PHE A 264 4.61 -19.21 -3.51
CA PHE A 264 4.83 -20.50 -4.17
C PHE A 264 3.53 -21.07 -4.75
N ALA A 265 2.44 -21.05 -4.00
CA ALA A 265 1.16 -21.56 -4.46
C ALA A 265 0.65 -20.78 -5.69
N ILE A 266 0.76 -19.44 -5.69
CA ILE A 266 0.36 -18.60 -6.83
C ILE A 266 1.21 -18.95 -8.07
N VAL A 267 2.54 -18.95 -7.93
CA VAL A 267 3.45 -19.25 -9.05
C VAL A 267 3.28 -20.70 -9.53
N GLY A 268 3.11 -21.63 -8.61
CA GLY A 268 2.89 -23.05 -8.90
C GLY A 268 1.57 -23.29 -9.64
N ILE A 269 0.48 -22.66 -9.22
CA ILE A 269 -0.82 -22.73 -9.92
C ILE A 269 -0.72 -22.10 -11.31
N LEU A 270 -0.08 -20.93 -11.44
CA LEU A 270 0.12 -20.30 -12.76
C LEU A 270 0.91 -21.23 -13.69
N SER A 271 1.91 -21.91 -13.15
CA SER A 271 2.76 -22.84 -13.90
C SER A 271 2.00 -24.11 -14.29
N PHE A 272 1.21 -24.65 -13.37
CA PHE A 272 0.26 -25.72 -13.67
C PHE A 272 -0.67 -25.34 -14.83
N LEU A 273 -1.24 -24.13 -14.79
CA LEU A 273 -2.10 -23.61 -15.86
C LEU A 273 -1.34 -23.50 -17.19
N LEU A 274 -0.11 -22.99 -17.21
CA LEU A 274 0.71 -22.86 -18.42
C LEU A 274 1.14 -24.22 -19.00
N VAL A 275 1.41 -25.21 -18.15
CA VAL A 275 1.80 -26.57 -18.54
C VAL A 275 0.61 -27.41 -19.01
N HIS A 276 -0.61 -27.08 -18.56
CA HIS A 276 -1.79 -27.93 -18.67
C HIS A 276 -1.99 -28.62 -20.03
N PRO A 277 -1.93 -27.94 -21.20
CA PRO A 277 -2.19 -28.59 -22.49
C PRO A 277 -1.08 -29.54 -22.96
N ILE A 278 0.17 -29.28 -22.56
CA ILE A 278 1.36 -30.01 -23.03
C ILE A 278 1.81 -31.11 -22.05
N ALA A 279 1.17 -31.19 -20.87
CA ALA A 279 1.47 -32.17 -19.85
C ALA A 279 1.26 -33.63 -20.31
N ASN A 280 0.35 -33.85 -21.26
CA ASN A 280 -0.01 -35.17 -21.76
C ASN A 280 0.54 -35.45 -23.16
N GLU A 281 1.39 -34.57 -23.72
CA GLU A 281 2.07 -34.85 -25.00
C GLU A 281 3.13 -35.95 -24.85
N ASN A 282 3.22 -36.84 -25.84
CA ASN A 282 4.23 -37.89 -25.90
C ASN A 282 5.64 -37.26 -25.90
N GLY A 283 6.47 -37.60 -24.90
CA GLY A 283 7.83 -37.06 -24.73
C GLY A 283 8.05 -36.19 -23.49
N ASN A 284 6.98 -35.71 -22.83
CA ASN A 284 7.06 -34.80 -21.68
C ASN A 284 6.74 -35.49 -20.33
N LEU A 285 7.32 -36.67 -20.09
CA LEU A 285 7.05 -37.47 -18.89
C LEU A 285 7.30 -36.70 -17.58
N TRP A 286 8.33 -35.87 -17.53
CA TRP A 286 8.64 -35.03 -16.37
C TRP A 286 7.51 -34.04 -16.04
N MET A 287 6.95 -33.40 -17.06
CA MET A 287 5.87 -32.41 -16.90
C MET A 287 4.58 -33.07 -16.43
N ARG A 288 4.29 -34.27 -16.94
CA ARG A 288 3.17 -35.10 -16.49
C ARG A 288 3.32 -35.48 -15.02
N THR A 289 4.51 -35.92 -14.61
CA THR A 289 4.81 -36.29 -13.22
C THR A 289 4.68 -35.07 -12.30
N PHE A 290 5.28 -33.94 -12.66
CA PHE A 290 5.15 -32.70 -11.88
C PHE A 290 3.69 -32.31 -11.69
N ASN A 291 2.89 -32.24 -12.76
CA ASN A 291 1.48 -31.86 -12.65
C ASN A 291 0.66 -32.82 -11.79
N ARG A 292 0.99 -34.12 -11.81
CA ARG A 292 0.31 -35.12 -10.97
C ARG A 292 0.64 -34.97 -9.49
N TRP A 293 1.90 -34.69 -9.18
CA TRP A 293 2.39 -34.59 -7.80
C TRP A 293 2.24 -33.19 -7.20
N PHE A 294 2.12 -32.15 -8.01
CA PHE A 294 2.07 -30.76 -7.57
C PHE A 294 1.04 -30.53 -6.45
N TYR A 295 -0.21 -30.92 -6.66
CA TYR A 295 -1.27 -30.75 -5.65
C TYR A 295 -1.07 -31.62 -4.41
N PHE A 296 -0.42 -32.78 -4.53
CA PHE A 296 -0.09 -33.62 -3.39
C PHE A 296 1.04 -33.01 -2.55
N LEU A 297 2.09 -32.50 -3.21
CA LEU A 297 3.24 -31.84 -2.56
C LEU A 297 2.88 -30.48 -1.94
N LEU A 298 1.75 -29.88 -2.32
CA LEU A 298 1.18 -28.71 -1.67
C LEU A 298 0.54 -29.02 -0.30
N ILE A 299 0.19 -30.27 0.00
CA ILE A 299 -0.52 -30.63 1.24
C ILE A 299 0.32 -30.32 2.49
N PRO A 300 1.60 -30.74 2.60
CA PRO A 300 2.42 -30.38 3.76
C PRO A 300 2.52 -28.86 3.95
N LEU A 301 2.70 -28.15 2.84
CA LEU A 301 2.77 -26.68 2.83
C LEU A 301 1.50 -26.03 3.36
N LEU A 302 0.34 -26.58 3.00
CA LEU A 302 -0.95 -26.13 3.50
C LEU A 302 -1.12 -26.37 4.99
N VAL A 303 -0.71 -27.54 5.50
CA VAL A 303 -0.80 -27.86 6.93
C VAL A 303 0.00 -26.85 7.74
N LEU A 304 1.23 -26.56 7.34
CA LEU A 304 2.06 -25.57 8.02
C LEU A 304 1.46 -24.16 7.91
N LEU A 305 0.92 -23.80 6.73
CA LEU A 305 0.27 -22.51 6.53
C LEU A 305 -0.92 -22.31 7.48
N PHE A 306 -1.78 -23.31 7.65
CA PHE A 306 -2.87 -23.29 8.63
C PHE A 306 -2.37 -23.18 10.05
N TRP A 307 -1.36 -23.98 10.43
CA TRP A 307 -0.80 -23.93 11.77
C TRP A 307 -0.25 -22.53 12.10
N ALA A 308 0.53 -21.94 11.19
CA ALA A 308 1.12 -20.63 11.36
C ALA A 308 0.07 -19.51 11.49
N ILE A 309 -0.97 -19.53 10.66
CA ILE A 309 -1.98 -18.45 10.68
C ILE A 309 -2.93 -18.59 11.88
N LEU A 310 -3.37 -19.81 12.21
CA LEU A 310 -4.26 -20.05 13.35
C LEU A 310 -3.57 -19.72 14.67
N TYR A 311 -2.27 -20.04 14.81
CA TYR A 311 -1.48 -19.65 15.97
C TYR A 311 -1.47 -18.12 16.17
N ARG A 312 -1.27 -17.35 15.09
CA ARG A 312 -1.26 -15.87 15.14
C ARG A 312 -2.63 -15.27 15.41
N ILE A 313 -3.68 -15.84 14.85
CA ILE A 313 -5.07 -15.39 15.10
C ILE A 313 -5.43 -15.65 16.56
N ASN A 314 -5.01 -16.79 17.13
CA ASN A 314 -5.28 -17.11 18.53
C ASN A 314 -4.59 -16.12 19.49
N LEU A 315 -3.32 -15.77 19.24
CA LEU A 315 -2.57 -14.85 20.10
C LEU A 315 -3.04 -13.39 19.98
N TYR A 316 -3.27 -12.93 18.76
CA TYR A 316 -3.39 -11.49 18.48
C TYR A 316 -4.72 -11.07 17.83
N GLY A 317 -5.66 -12.00 17.70
CA GLY A 317 -6.94 -11.78 17.01
C GLY A 317 -6.81 -11.60 15.51
N PHE A 318 -7.96 -11.34 14.87
CA PHE A 318 -8.03 -11.06 13.44
C PHE A 318 -7.55 -9.64 13.12
N THR A 319 -6.74 -9.53 12.07
CA THR A 319 -6.43 -8.28 11.37
C THR A 319 -6.65 -8.51 9.88
N HIS A 320 -6.78 -7.46 9.08
CA HIS A 320 -7.01 -7.59 7.64
C HIS A 320 -6.01 -8.54 6.95
N LYS A 321 -4.71 -8.38 7.24
CA LYS A 321 -3.65 -9.27 6.71
C LYS A 321 -3.86 -10.73 7.13
N ARG A 322 -4.18 -11.00 8.39
CA ARG A 322 -4.37 -12.37 8.90
C ARG A 322 -5.64 -13.01 8.32
N TYR A 323 -6.70 -12.22 8.16
CA TYR A 323 -7.92 -12.65 7.50
C TYR A 323 -7.63 -13.10 6.06
N TYR A 324 -6.93 -12.28 5.26
CA TYR A 324 -6.64 -12.63 3.86
C TYR A 324 -5.72 -13.85 3.74
N VAL A 325 -4.73 -14.01 4.64
CA VAL A 325 -3.92 -15.23 4.68
C VAL A 325 -4.79 -16.46 4.96
N LEU A 326 -5.71 -16.38 5.94
CA LEU A 326 -6.61 -17.49 6.24
C LEU A 326 -7.56 -17.80 5.06
N LEU A 327 -8.16 -16.76 4.46
CA LEU A 327 -9.04 -16.90 3.28
C LEU A 327 -8.30 -17.58 2.12
N LEU A 328 -7.07 -17.14 1.82
CA LEU A 328 -6.24 -17.75 0.79
C LEU A 328 -5.85 -19.18 1.12
N SER A 329 -5.60 -19.49 2.40
CA SER A 329 -5.31 -20.85 2.88
C SER A 329 -6.50 -21.78 2.68
N ILE A 330 -7.70 -21.32 3.04
CA ILE A 330 -8.96 -22.05 2.84
C ILE A 330 -9.23 -22.23 1.34
N TRP A 331 -9.13 -21.16 0.55
CA TRP A 331 -9.32 -21.23 -0.89
C TRP A 331 -8.33 -22.21 -1.54
N LEU A 332 -7.05 -22.14 -1.18
CA LEU A 332 -6.03 -23.04 -1.70
C LEU A 332 -6.33 -24.50 -1.31
N ALA A 333 -6.75 -24.77 -0.08
CA ALA A 333 -7.19 -26.10 0.34
C ALA A 333 -8.39 -26.61 -0.48
N VAL A 334 -9.37 -25.76 -0.78
CA VAL A 334 -10.50 -26.10 -1.65
C VAL A 334 -10.03 -26.42 -3.08
N VAL A 335 -9.09 -25.64 -3.63
CA VAL A 335 -8.49 -25.91 -4.94
C VAL A 335 -7.75 -27.24 -4.93
N VAL A 336 -6.87 -27.48 -3.95
CA VAL A 336 -6.13 -28.74 -3.82
C VAL A 336 -7.09 -29.92 -3.71
N ALA A 337 -8.09 -29.84 -2.84
CA ALA A 337 -9.10 -30.89 -2.69
C ALA A 337 -9.87 -31.14 -3.99
N TYR A 338 -10.30 -30.09 -4.70
CA TYR A 338 -11.01 -30.21 -5.97
C TYR A 338 -10.17 -30.94 -7.03
N PHE A 339 -8.88 -30.59 -7.17
CA PHE A 339 -8.00 -31.20 -8.18
C PHE A 339 -7.56 -32.62 -7.83
N LEU A 340 -7.53 -32.99 -6.53
CA LEU A 340 -7.21 -34.36 -6.10
C LEU A 340 -8.42 -35.31 -6.16
N ILE A 341 -9.62 -34.82 -5.81
CA ILE A 341 -10.84 -35.65 -5.71
C ILE A 341 -11.55 -35.76 -7.07
N SER A 342 -11.53 -34.69 -7.88
CA SER A 342 -12.25 -34.69 -9.16
C SER A 342 -11.54 -35.56 -10.20
N LYS A 343 -12.28 -36.46 -10.87
CA LYS A 343 -11.75 -37.27 -11.99
C LYS A 343 -11.34 -36.44 -13.20
N HIS A 344 -12.05 -35.33 -13.44
CA HIS A 344 -11.85 -34.43 -14.59
C HIS A 344 -11.92 -32.98 -14.12
N PRO A 345 -10.89 -32.49 -13.40
CA PRO A 345 -10.89 -31.14 -12.87
C PRO A 345 -10.88 -30.12 -14.00
N LYS A 346 -11.71 -29.08 -13.87
CA LYS A 346 -11.84 -28.01 -14.86
C LYS A 346 -11.00 -26.81 -14.45
N ILE A 347 -10.08 -26.37 -15.30
CA ILE A 347 -9.18 -25.25 -14.97
C ILE A 347 -9.91 -23.92 -14.72
N LYS A 348 -11.12 -23.71 -15.26
CA LYS A 348 -11.95 -22.53 -14.95
C LYS A 348 -12.35 -22.42 -13.47
N PHE A 349 -12.28 -23.52 -12.71
CA PHE A 349 -12.59 -23.51 -11.28
C PHE A 349 -11.68 -22.55 -10.51
N ILE A 350 -10.42 -22.44 -10.89
CA ILE A 350 -9.41 -21.61 -10.19
C ILE A 350 -9.82 -20.13 -10.21
N PRO A 351 -9.98 -19.46 -11.36
CA PRO A 351 -10.36 -18.05 -11.38
C PRO A 351 -11.79 -17.80 -10.87
N ILE A 352 -12.74 -18.73 -11.10
CA ILE A 352 -14.12 -18.58 -10.62
C ILE A 352 -14.17 -18.64 -9.08
N SER A 353 -13.57 -19.66 -8.47
CA SER A 353 -13.57 -19.81 -7.01
C SER A 353 -12.81 -18.67 -6.31
N MET A 354 -11.69 -18.20 -6.89
CA MET A 354 -10.94 -17.06 -6.36
C MET A 354 -11.73 -15.75 -6.50
N CYS A 355 -12.42 -15.55 -7.62
CA CYS A 355 -13.34 -14.42 -7.80
C CYS A 355 -14.44 -14.42 -6.74
N LEU A 356 -15.05 -15.58 -6.45
CA LEU A 356 -16.06 -15.69 -5.40
C LEU A 356 -15.48 -15.43 -4.00
N ALA A 357 -14.32 -15.99 -3.68
CA ALA A 357 -13.63 -15.74 -2.41
C ALA A 357 -13.32 -14.24 -2.22
N GLY A 358 -12.85 -13.57 -3.29
CA GLY A 358 -12.65 -12.13 -3.32
C GLY A 358 -13.94 -11.35 -3.03
N LEU A 359 -15.03 -11.63 -3.75
CA LEU A 359 -16.33 -10.97 -3.53
C LEU A 359 -16.83 -11.13 -2.08
N PHE A 360 -16.75 -12.34 -1.51
CA PHE A 360 -17.18 -12.59 -0.14
C PHE A 360 -16.36 -11.84 0.91
N SER A 361 -15.11 -11.50 0.59
CA SER A 361 -14.21 -10.81 1.53
C SER A 361 -14.43 -9.29 1.61
N ILE A 362 -15.15 -8.68 0.67
CA ILE A 362 -15.29 -7.21 0.56
C ILE A 362 -16.48 -6.70 1.39
N VAL A 363 -17.64 -7.35 1.31
CA VAL A 363 -18.89 -6.86 1.93
C VAL A 363 -19.59 -7.95 2.73
N GLY A 364 -20.21 -7.57 3.86
CA GLY A 364 -21.03 -8.44 4.70
C GLY A 364 -20.33 -8.83 6.01
N PRO A 365 -21.02 -9.56 6.91
CA PRO A 365 -20.49 -9.93 8.23
C PRO A 365 -19.23 -10.79 8.15
N GLN A 366 -19.09 -11.57 7.08
CA GLN A 366 -17.91 -12.39 6.81
C GLN A 366 -16.74 -11.62 6.20
N SER A 367 -16.89 -10.33 5.87
CA SER A 367 -15.85 -9.51 5.22
C SER A 367 -14.61 -9.35 6.09
N ALA A 368 -13.48 -9.06 5.44
CA ALA A 368 -12.21 -8.83 6.13
C ALA A 368 -12.34 -7.71 7.19
N SER A 369 -13.07 -6.65 6.84
CA SER A 369 -13.27 -5.50 7.71
C SER A 369 -14.21 -5.80 8.87
N SER A 370 -15.34 -6.48 8.64
CA SER A 370 -16.27 -6.82 9.74
C SER A 370 -15.63 -7.77 10.76
N VAL A 371 -14.95 -8.83 10.29
CA VAL A 371 -14.31 -9.81 11.17
C VAL A 371 -13.14 -9.18 11.94
N SER A 372 -12.29 -8.39 11.27
CA SER A 372 -11.16 -7.74 11.93
C SER A 372 -11.60 -6.68 12.93
N LYS A 373 -12.60 -5.85 12.57
CA LYS A 373 -13.18 -4.83 13.46
C LYS A 373 -13.75 -5.46 14.72
N TYR A 374 -14.63 -6.46 14.55
CA TYR A 374 -15.24 -7.16 15.68
C TYR A 374 -14.20 -7.82 16.59
N SER A 375 -13.21 -8.50 16.00
CA SER A 375 -12.16 -9.15 16.78
C SER A 375 -11.32 -8.16 17.60
N GLN A 376 -11.00 -6.98 17.05
CA GLN A 376 -10.17 -6.00 17.75
C GLN A 376 -10.97 -5.18 18.77
N LEU A 377 -12.24 -4.86 18.48
CA LEU A 377 -13.14 -4.22 19.46
C LEU A 377 -13.42 -5.14 20.65
N SER A 378 -13.68 -6.43 20.42
CA SER A 378 -13.87 -7.39 21.52
C SER A 378 -12.60 -7.55 22.37
N ARG A 379 -11.41 -7.51 21.76
CA ARG A 379 -10.16 -7.50 22.52
C ARG A 379 -9.99 -6.20 23.30
N PHE A 380 -10.22 -5.05 22.67
CA PHE A 380 -10.20 -3.74 23.32
C PHE A 380 -11.07 -3.70 24.59
N GLU A 381 -12.33 -4.12 24.46
CA GLU A 381 -13.27 -4.26 25.58
C GLU A 381 -12.71 -5.20 26.68
N SER A 382 -12.15 -6.35 26.28
CA SER A 382 -11.58 -7.30 27.24
C SER A 382 -10.40 -6.75 28.05
N TYR A 383 -9.59 -5.86 27.47
CA TYR A 383 -8.54 -5.18 28.22
C TYR A 383 -9.15 -4.15 29.15
N LEU A 384 -10.10 -3.34 28.69
CA LEU A 384 -10.76 -2.35 29.55
C LEU A 384 -11.48 -2.98 30.75
N GLN A 385 -12.17 -4.11 30.58
CA GLN A 385 -12.78 -4.82 31.71
C GLN A 385 -11.73 -5.37 32.70
N LYS A 386 -10.53 -5.73 32.24
CA LYS A 386 -9.43 -6.12 33.15
C LYS A 386 -8.91 -4.93 33.96
N THR A 387 -8.91 -3.72 33.36
CA THR A 387 -8.42 -2.50 34.02
C THR A 387 -9.21 -2.10 35.25
N GLU A 388 -10.52 -2.40 35.28
CA GLU A 388 -11.36 -2.12 36.44
C GLU A 388 -10.95 -2.91 37.68
N LYS A 389 -10.25 -4.05 37.50
CA LYS A 389 -9.87 -4.96 38.58
C LYS A 389 -8.40 -4.86 38.96
N LYS A 390 -7.51 -4.49 38.01
CA LYS A 390 -6.06 -4.42 38.23
C LYS A 390 -5.39 -3.51 37.19
N LYS A 391 -4.33 -2.79 37.61
CA LYS A 391 -3.45 -2.07 36.68
C LYS A 391 -2.82 -3.05 35.67
N LEU A 392 -2.78 -2.65 34.40
CA LEU A 392 -2.17 -3.43 33.33
C LEU A 392 -0.66 -3.56 33.54
N THR A 393 -0.11 -4.69 33.09
CA THR A 393 1.35 -4.87 32.96
C THR A 393 1.87 -4.13 31.73
N PHE A 394 3.18 -3.89 31.67
CA PHE A 394 3.82 -3.23 30.53
C PHE A 394 3.46 -3.91 29.19
N GLU A 395 3.50 -5.23 29.17
CA GLU A 395 3.18 -6.04 27.99
C GLU A 395 1.71 -5.90 27.59
N GLN A 396 0.80 -5.79 28.58
CA GLN A 396 -0.63 -5.57 28.32
C GLN A 396 -0.92 -4.15 27.84
N GLU A 397 -0.21 -3.14 28.33
CA GLU A 397 -0.30 -1.76 27.82
C GLU A 397 0.20 -1.69 26.36
N GLN A 398 1.26 -2.42 26.04
CA GLN A 398 1.78 -2.55 24.68
C GLN A 398 0.77 -3.25 23.75
N GLU A 399 0.12 -4.31 24.22
CA GLU A 399 -0.96 -4.98 23.47
C GLU A 399 -2.17 -4.07 23.26
N LEU A 400 -2.62 -3.34 24.30
CA LEU A 400 -3.72 -2.38 24.20
C LEU A 400 -3.37 -1.24 23.23
N SER A 401 -2.15 -0.69 23.31
CA SER A 401 -1.65 0.34 22.40
C SER A 401 -1.66 -0.14 20.95
N SER A 402 -1.26 -1.39 20.70
CA SER A 402 -1.34 -1.99 19.36
C SER A 402 -2.77 -2.19 18.87
N ILE A 403 -3.72 -2.47 19.76
CA ILE A 403 -5.15 -2.59 19.41
C ILE A 403 -5.72 -1.22 19.08
N VAL A 404 -5.43 -0.20 19.89
CA VAL A 404 -5.85 1.18 19.66
C VAL A 404 -5.26 1.71 18.35
N ASP A 405 -3.96 1.52 18.09
CA ASP A 405 -3.32 1.90 16.82
C ASP A 405 -3.96 1.22 15.62
N PHE A 406 -4.32 -0.07 15.75
CA PHE A 406 -5.07 -0.74 14.71
C PHE A 406 -6.47 -0.14 14.52
N LEU A 407 -7.21 0.16 15.59
CA LEU A 407 -8.56 0.69 15.46
C LEU A 407 -8.56 2.12 14.91
N ASP A 408 -7.66 2.97 15.40
CA ASP A 408 -7.47 4.38 15.01
C ASP A 408 -7.08 4.52 13.53
N ARG A 409 -6.15 3.69 13.03
CA ARG A 409 -5.73 3.75 11.61
C ARG A 409 -6.75 3.25 10.61
N ASN A 410 -7.69 2.41 11.05
CA ASN A 410 -8.54 1.62 10.14
C ASN A 410 -10.04 1.91 10.31
N TYR A 411 -10.45 2.53 11.41
CA TYR A 411 -11.84 2.80 11.79
C TYR A 411 -11.93 4.16 12.51
N THR A 412 -13.12 4.55 12.93
CA THR A 412 -13.33 5.84 13.60
C THR A 412 -13.32 5.70 15.13
N LEU A 413 -13.01 6.79 15.84
CA LEU A 413 -13.13 6.84 17.30
C LEU A 413 -14.56 6.51 17.77
N GLU A 414 -15.56 6.90 16.98
CA GLU A 414 -16.98 6.61 17.23
C GLU A 414 -17.24 5.09 17.41
N ASP A 415 -16.53 4.25 16.67
CA ASP A 415 -16.66 2.79 16.75
C ASP A 415 -16.17 2.22 18.09
N MET A 416 -15.30 2.93 18.79
CA MET A 416 -14.76 2.49 20.09
C MET A 416 -15.64 2.92 21.27
N LEU A 417 -16.46 3.97 21.11
CA LEU A 417 -17.27 4.55 22.20
C LEU A 417 -18.15 3.52 22.94
N PRO A 418 -18.87 2.61 22.26
CA PRO A 418 -19.72 1.63 22.93
C PRO A 418 -18.95 0.67 23.84
N TYR A 419 -17.64 0.52 23.62
CA TYR A 419 -16.77 -0.42 24.32
C TYR A 419 -15.87 0.25 25.36
N ALA A 420 -15.92 1.59 25.47
CA ALA A 420 -14.98 2.38 26.27
C ALA A 420 -15.56 2.89 27.60
N ASP A 421 -16.76 2.45 28.01
CA ASP A 421 -17.43 2.84 29.26
C ASP A 421 -17.43 4.36 29.49
N LYS A 422 -17.71 5.14 28.44
CA LYS A 422 -17.71 6.62 28.42
C LYS A 422 -16.35 7.31 28.64
N LYS A 423 -15.26 6.57 28.79
CA LYS A 423 -13.89 7.14 28.99
C LYS A 423 -13.40 7.96 27.79
N LEU A 424 -13.97 7.75 26.61
CA LEU A 424 -13.61 8.44 25.37
C LEU A 424 -14.60 9.53 24.95
N ASP A 425 -15.75 9.68 25.63
CA ASP A 425 -16.82 10.61 25.21
C ASP A 425 -16.37 12.07 25.21
N ALA A 426 -15.60 12.47 26.23
CA ALA A 426 -15.07 13.82 26.34
C ALA A 426 -14.04 14.11 25.26
N LEU A 427 -13.19 13.13 24.95
CA LEU A 427 -12.19 13.23 23.88
C LEU A 427 -12.89 13.36 22.52
N TYR A 428 -13.85 12.48 22.21
CA TYR A 428 -14.59 12.50 20.94
C TYR A 428 -15.33 13.82 20.69
N LYS A 429 -15.87 14.45 21.74
CA LYS A 429 -16.51 15.78 21.63
C LYS A 429 -15.53 16.89 21.28
N LYS A 430 -14.27 16.77 21.71
CA LYS A 430 -13.22 17.76 21.47
C LYS A 430 -12.56 17.55 20.10
N ASP A 431 -12.27 16.29 19.78
CA ASP A 431 -11.51 15.89 18.61
C ASP A 431 -12.00 14.52 18.11
N LYS A 432 -12.41 14.46 16.85
CA LYS A 432 -12.95 13.25 16.23
C LYS A 432 -11.85 12.30 15.75
N ASP A 433 -10.63 12.81 15.57
CA ASP A 433 -9.46 12.06 15.09
C ASP A 433 -8.21 12.41 15.93
N PRO A 434 -8.25 12.14 17.25
CA PRO A 434 -7.21 12.60 18.18
C PRO A 434 -5.90 11.80 18.09
N GLY A 435 -5.91 10.68 17.37
CA GLY A 435 -4.80 9.75 17.28
C GLY A 435 -4.63 8.85 18.50
N SER A 436 -3.92 7.75 18.28
CA SER A 436 -3.73 6.66 19.24
C SER A 436 -3.14 7.08 20.59
N TYR A 437 -2.25 8.07 20.62
CA TYR A 437 -1.63 8.55 21.86
C TYR A 437 -2.65 9.20 22.80
N LYS A 438 -3.48 10.11 22.28
CA LYS A 438 -4.53 10.80 23.06
C LYS A 438 -5.64 9.84 23.48
N ILE A 439 -5.95 8.83 22.64
CA ILE A 439 -6.89 7.77 23.02
C ILE A 439 -6.36 7.00 24.23
N MET A 440 -5.09 6.56 24.21
CA MET A 440 -4.47 5.88 25.35
C MET A 440 -4.44 6.77 26.61
N GLU A 441 -4.06 8.03 26.47
CA GLU A 441 -4.02 9.00 27.58
C GLU A 441 -5.41 9.16 28.21
N SER A 442 -6.46 9.30 27.39
CA SER A 442 -7.85 9.41 27.86
C SER A 442 -8.36 8.15 28.56
N LEU A 443 -7.78 6.98 28.24
CA LEU A 443 -8.04 5.72 28.95
C LEU A 443 -7.25 5.60 30.26
N GLY A 444 -6.32 6.53 30.53
CA GLY A 444 -5.45 6.54 31.71
C GLY A 444 -4.15 5.77 31.53
N TYR A 445 -3.71 5.53 30.29
CA TYR A 445 -2.52 4.75 29.95
C TYR A 445 -1.54 5.54 29.09
N GLU A 446 -0.26 5.20 29.19
CA GLU A 446 0.73 5.66 28.24
C GLU A 446 0.68 4.77 26.99
N TYR A 447 0.80 5.37 25.81
CA TYR A 447 0.98 4.60 24.58
C TYR A 447 2.36 3.92 24.63
N ARG A 448 2.38 2.62 24.38
CA ARG A 448 3.60 1.79 24.31
C ARG A 448 3.74 1.17 22.93
N SER A 449 4.81 1.53 22.22
CA SER A 449 5.11 0.97 20.91
C SER A 449 5.57 -0.48 21.03
N LYS A 450 5.39 -1.29 19.98
CA LYS A 450 5.89 -2.67 19.90
C LYS A 450 7.43 -2.80 20.03
N TYR A 451 8.14 -1.68 19.91
CA TYR A 451 9.59 -1.62 20.04
C TYR A 451 10.05 -1.24 21.44
N ASP A 452 9.13 -0.75 22.29
CA ASP A 452 9.46 -0.39 23.66
C ASP A 452 9.81 -1.67 24.42
N ARG A 453 10.96 -1.64 25.08
CA ARG A 453 11.39 -2.70 25.99
C ARG A 453 11.17 -2.23 27.41
N LYS A 454 10.80 -3.17 28.26
CA LYS A 454 10.56 -2.91 29.68
C LYS A 454 11.80 -2.32 30.37
N ASP A 455 12.98 -2.75 29.95
CA ASP A 455 14.26 -2.31 30.53
C ASP A 455 14.73 -0.97 29.94
N ASP A 456 14.44 -0.69 28.65
CA ASP A 456 14.90 0.54 27.98
C ASP A 456 13.93 1.73 28.20
N ALA A 457 12.69 1.51 28.66
CA ALA A 457 11.67 2.55 28.72
C ALA A 457 12.00 3.70 29.69
N ASP A 458 12.81 3.42 30.71
CA ASP A 458 13.26 4.37 31.74
C ASP A 458 14.66 4.96 31.46
N ASP A 459 15.41 4.38 30.53
CA ASP A 459 16.82 4.72 30.25
C ASP A 459 16.99 5.69 29.07
N ILE A 460 15.92 6.05 28.36
CA ILE A 460 15.97 7.01 27.24
C ILE A 460 14.82 8.01 27.29
N PHE A 461 15.07 9.22 26.81
CA PHE A 461 14.03 10.21 26.54
C PHE A 461 13.98 10.56 25.05
N ASN A 462 12.77 10.76 24.54
CA ASN A 462 12.54 11.18 23.17
C ASN A 462 11.39 12.17 23.10
N TYR A 463 11.74 13.43 22.87
CA TYR A 463 10.81 14.55 22.73
C TYR A 463 10.77 15.01 21.27
N TYR A 464 9.56 15.22 20.78
CA TYR A 464 9.32 15.78 19.46
C TYR A 464 8.11 16.72 19.53
N PHE A 465 8.21 17.90 18.93
CA PHE A 465 7.12 18.86 18.82
C PHE A 465 6.89 19.16 17.34
N TYR A 466 5.71 18.76 16.86
CA TYR A 466 5.27 19.08 15.51
C TYR A 466 4.63 20.46 15.51
N GLU A 467 5.32 21.44 14.95
CA GLU A 467 4.69 22.69 14.56
C GLU A 467 3.82 22.46 13.33
N ASP A 468 2.58 22.97 13.36
CA ASP A 468 1.72 22.96 12.19
C ASP A 468 2.33 23.88 11.12
N PRO A 469 2.62 23.38 9.91
CA PRO A 469 3.22 24.19 8.84
C PRO A 469 2.35 25.38 8.43
N ASP A 470 1.05 25.37 8.73
CA ASP A 470 0.13 26.46 8.43
C ASP A 470 -0.06 27.44 9.61
N GLU A 471 0.58 27.19 10.77
CA GLU A 471 0.50 28.08 11.94
C GLU A 471 1.28 29.38 11.72
N ILE A 472 0.58 30.52 11.84
CA ILE A 472 1.21 31.84 11.79
C ILE A 472 1.92 32.09 13.13
N VAL A 473 3.24 32.05 13.11
CA VAL A 473 4.07 32.37 14.27
C VAL A 473 4.34 33.87 14.31
N ASP A 474 3.76 34.55 15.30
CA ASP A 474 4.10 35.95 15.56
C ASP A 474 5.52 36.06 16.13
N ILE A 475 6.36 36.86 15.46
CA ILE A 475 7.75 37.14 15.88
C ILE A 475 7.89 38.57 16.44
N HIS A 476 6.79 39.31 16.58
CA HIS A 476 6.81 40.67 17.07
C HIS A 476 7.47 40.76 18.45
N GLY A 477 8.46 41.65 18.58
CA GLY A 477 9.31 41.75 19.77
C GLY A 477 10.61 40.95 19.71
N TYR A 478 10.86 40.21 18.63
CA TYR A 478 12.15 39.60 18.29
C TYR A 478 12.65 40.12 16.94
N ASP A 479 13.97 40.23 16.77
CA ASP A 479 14.57 40.78 15.55
C ASP A 479 14.91 39.71 14.51
N PHE A 480 15.25 38.48 14.95
CA PHE A 480 15.55 37.39 14.03
C PHE A 480 15.34 36.00 14.65
N ILE A 481 15.26 35.00 13.77
CA ILE A 481 15.08 33.59 14.11
C ILE A 481 16.15 32.74 13.43
N ILE A 482 16.69 31.75 14.15
CA ILE A 482 17.59 30.72 13.62
C ILE A 482 17.17 29.34 14.12
N VAL A 483 17.65 28.28 13.46
CA VAL A 483 17.48 26.90 13.93
C VAL A 483 18.86 26.34 14.24
N LEU A 484 19.03 25.87 15.48
CA LEU A 484 20.24 25.21 15.94
C LEU A 484 20.04 23.70 16.02
N TYR A 485 21.08 22.98 15.62
CA TYR A 485 21.19 21.53 15.79
C TYR A 485 22.39 21.25 16.69
N LYS A 486 22.35 20.17 17.47
CA LYS A 486 23.48 19.81 18.34
C LYS A 486 24.78 19.59 17.56
N ASN A 487 24.71 18.83 16.46
CA ASN A 487 25.87 18.36 15.71
C ASN A 487 26.12 19.14 14.40
N SER A 488 25.41 20.25 14.18
CA SER A 488 25.62 21.12 13.01
C SER A 488 25.89 22.55 13.49
N PRO A 489 27.14 23.03 13.42
CA PRO A 489 27.46 24.39 13.82
C PRO A 489 26.76 25.38 12.88
N TYR A 490 26.10 26.37 13.47
CA TYR A 490 25.51 27.46 12.70
C TYR A 490 26.55 28.55 12.49
N GLU A 491 26.73 29.03 11.26
CA GLU A 491 27.63 30.15 10.97
C GLU A 491 27.06 31.05 9.87
N CYS A 492 27.03 32.35 10.16
CA CYS A 492 26.43 33.38 9.33
C CYS A 492 27.29 34.65 9.45
N LYS A 493 28.00 35.02 8.38
CA LYS A 493 28.87 36.21 8.36
C LYS A 493 28.17 37.37 7.68
N SER A 494 28.04 38.50 8.39
CA SER A 494 27.45 39.74 7.86
C SER A 494 26.09 39.57 7.18
N CYS A 495 25.26 38.69 7.73
CA CYS A 495 24.05 38.22 7.05
C CYS A 495 22.78 38.98 7.45
N LEU A 496 22.85 39.84 8.45
CA LEU A 496 21.72 40.58 8.97
C LEU A 496 22.15 42.02 9.27
N THR A 497 21.33 42.99 8.86
CA THR A 497 21.53 44.41 9.18
C THR A 497 20.30 44.92 9.91
N ILE A 498 20.45 45.28 11.19
CA ILE A 498 19.39 45.89 12.02
C ILE A 498 19.91 47.23 12.50
N ASP A 499 19.12 48.29 12.33
CA ASP A 499 19.46 49.66 12.77
C ASP A 499 20.88 50.08 12.34
N LYS A 500 21.23 49.82 11.06
CA LYS A 500 22.55 50.10 10.43
C LYS A 500 23.74 49.33 11.03
N THR A 501 23.50 48.40 11.94
CA THR A 501 24.53 47.53 12.51
C THR A 501 24.52 46.18 11.79
N ILE A 502 25.68 45.71 11.35
CA ILE A 502 25.85 44.41 10.71
C ILE A 502 26.07 43.36 11.79
N TYR A 503 25.30 42.27 11.73
CA TYR A 503 25.39 41.14 12.66
C TYR A 503 25.98 39.90 11.97
N SER A 504 26.93 39.29 12.66
CA SER A 504 27.44 37.95 12.38
C SER A 504 27.06 37.02 13.52
N ILE A 505 26.52 35.86 13.20
CA ILE A 505 25.98 34.91 14.16
C ILE A 505 26.70 33.57 13.99
N LYS A 506 27.17 33.00 15.09
CA LYS A 506 27.81 31.68 15.09
C LYS A 506 27.39 30.89 16.32
N SER A 507 27.24 29.57 16.19
CA SER A 507 27.13 28.67 17.33
C SER A 507 28.41 27.86 17.55
N LYS A 508 28.71 27.54 18.81
CA LYS A 508 29.84 26.70 19.19
C LYS A 508 29.43 25.72 20.28
N ALA A 509 29.64 24.43 20.05
CA ALA A 509 29.33 23.37 21.02
C ALA A 509 30.14 23.51 22.32
N ARG A 510 29.47 23.24 23.45
CA ARG A 510 30.02 23.24 24.82
C ARG A 510 29.38 22.13 25.65
N ASP A 511 29.97 21.79 26.79
CA ASP A 511 29.49 20.70 27.65
C ASP A 511 28.06 20.93 28.18
N TYR A 512 27.66 22.18 28.37
CA TYR A 512 26.30 22.56 28.81
C TYR A 512 25.30 22.78 27.66
N GLY A 513 25.71 22.65 26.39
CA GLY A 513 24.88 22.97 25.23
C GLY A 513 25.67 23.67 24.13
N GLN A 514 25.39 24.95 23.89
CA GLN A 514 26.08 25.76 22.87
C GLN A 514 26.30 27.20 23.35
N ASP A 515 27.42 27.80 22.95
CA ASP A 515 27.57 29.26 22.91
C ASP A 515 26.87 29.79 21.65
N LEU A 516 25.99 30.77 21.81
CA LEU A 516 25.55 31.63 20.71
C LEU A 516 26.41 32.89 20.69
N ILE A 517 27.15 33.09 19.61
CA ILE A 517 28.05 34.22 19.43
C ILE A 517 27.39 35.20 18.47
N ILE A 518 27.04 36.39 18.97
CA ILE A 518 26.48 37.48 18.18
C ILE A 518 27.54 38.58 18.13
N ASN A 519 28.16 38.79 16.98
CA ASN A 519 29.34 39.64 16.82
C ASN A 519 30.48 39.24 17.78
N GLN A 520 30.69 39.99 18.87
CA GLN A 520 31.68 39.72 19.91
C GLN A 520 31.06 39.22 21.22
N ASP A 521 29.73 39.25 21.34
CA ASP A 521 29.02 38.82 22.54
C ASP A 521 28.84 37.31 22.52
N ILE A 522 29.21 36.65 23.63
CA ILE A 522 29.06 35.21 23.81
C ILE A 522 27.92 34.97 24.80
N ILE A 523 26.86 34.31 24.34
CA ILE A 523 25.69 33.96 25.16
C ILE A 523 25.65 32.45 25.39
N PRO A 524 25.83 31.96 26.64
CA PRO A 524 25.80 30.53 26.93
C PRO A 524 24.36 30.01 26.92
N LEU A 525 24.03 29.17 25.95
CA LEU A 525 22.76 28.43 25.89
C LEU A 525 22.91 27.11 26.66
N LYS A 526 22.48 27.12 27.94
CA LYS A 526 22.49 25.96 28.85
C LYS A 526 21.40 24.93 28.50
N ILE A 527 21.48 24.40 27.29
CA ILE A 527 20.52 23.47 26.69
C ILE A 527 20.50 22.14 27.46
N ASN A 528 21.68 21.57 27.72
CA ASN A 528 21.80 20.26 28.38
C ASN A 528 21.29 20.33 29.82
N ASP A 529 21.62 21.41 30.54
CA ASP A 529 21.16 21.63 31.92
C ASP A 529 19.63 21.78 31.95
N PHE A 530 19.06 22.52 30.99
CA PHE A 530 17.62 22.72 30.89
C PHE A 530 16.88 21.41 30.59
N ILE A 531 17.34 20.64 29.60
CA ILE A 531 16.77 19.32 29.29
C ILE A 531 16.81 18.41 30.50
N ASN A 532 17.93 18.38 31.21
CA ASN A 532 18.10 17.57 32.42
C ASN A 532 17.15 17.97 33.56
N SER A 533 16.98 19.27 33.81
CA SER A 533 16.11 19.77 34.88
C SER A 533 14.61 19.72 34.56
N SER A 534 14.24 19.66 33.28
CA SER A 534 12.85 19.75 32.84
C SER A 534 12.17 18.39 32.84
N SER A 535 11.00 18.31 33.47
CA SER A 535 10.14 17.13 33.46
C SER A 535 9.42 16.91 32.12
N GLY A 536 9.48 17.86 31.19
CA GLY A 536 8.80 17.77 29.89
C GLY A 536 9.50 16.85 28.89
N PHE A 537 10.81 16.62 29.05
CA PHE A 537 11.59 15.72 28.19
C PHE A 537 11.51 14.29 28.72
N THR A 538 10.40 13.62 28.45
CA THR A 538 10.17 12.20 28.75
C THR A 538 10.05 11.41 27.46
N ASN A 539 10.05 10.09 27.55
CA ASN A 539 9.54 9.27 26.46
C ASN A 539 8.07 9.65 26.18
N ASN A 540 7.72 9.86 24.91
CA ASN A 540 6.33 9.98 24.41
C ASN A 540 5.51 11.26 24.65
N ASN A 541 6.10 12.43 24.89
CA ASN A 541 5.34 13.70 24.83
C ASN A 541 5.49 14.37 23.45
N SER A 542 4.48 14.22 22.58
CA SER A 542 4.51 14.76 21.20
C SER A 542 3.87 16.15 21.01
N ASP A 543 3.10 16.65 21.99
CA ASP A 543 2.18 17.78 21.76
C ASP A 543 2.39 18.97 22.71
N LYS A 544 3.31 18.88 23.68
CA LYS A 544 3.57 19.99 24.62
C LYS A 544 4.75 20.82 24.16
N LYS A 545 4.49 22.08 23.81
CA LYS A 545 5.52 23.08 23.49
C LYS A 545 6.41 23.33 24.71
N ILE A 546 7.71 23.08 24.58
CA ILE A 546 8.69 23.38 25.64
C ILE A 546 9.52 24.58 25.21
N GLU A 547 9.59 25.58 26.09
CA GLU A 547 10.30 26.83 25.84
C GLU A 547 11.27 27.16 26.98
N GLN A 548 12.42 27.70 26.62
CA GLN A 548 13.42 28.24 27.54
C GLN A 548 13.70 29.69 27.17
N ARG A 549 13.51 30.60 28.13
CA ARG A 549 13.78 32.02 27.95
C ARG A 549 15.09 32.41 28.64
N ILE A 550 15.94 33.13 27.93
CA ILE A 550 17.21 33.65 28.42
C ILE A 550 17.19 35.16 28.24
N GLU A 551 17.43 35.90 29.33
CA GLU A 551 17.54 37.35 29.26
C GLU A 551 18.90 37.80 29.80
N ASN A 552 19.53 38.73 29.10
CA ASN A 552 20.67 39.47 29.60
C ASN A 552 20.48 40.98 29.35
N SER A 553 21.53 41.76 29.57
CA SER A 553 21.49 43.23 29.41
C SER A 553 21.34 43.68 27.95
N LYS A 554 21.71 42.84 26.98
CA LYS A 554 21.72 43.17 25.55
C LYS A 554 20.71 42.39 24.71
N TYR A 555 20.24 41.23 25.18
CA TYR A 555 19.44 40.29 24.39
C TYR A 555 18.33 39.64 25.22
N THR A 556 17.20 39.37 24.56
CA THR A 556 16.14 38.45 25.00
C THR A 556 16.11 37.29 24.01
N ILE A 557 16.31 36.07 24.47
CA ILE A 557 16.37 34.87 23.62
C ILE A 557 15.29 33.89 24.06
N LEU A 558 14.49 33.40 23.12
CA LEU A 558 13.53 32.34 23.32
C LEU A 558 13.96 31.10 22.53
N LEU A 559 14.16 29.99 23.23
CA LEU A 559 14.47 28.69 22.66
C LEU A 559 13.19 27.86 22.68
N THR A 560 12.67 27.50 21.52
CA THR A 560 11.57 26.54 21.36
C THR A 560 12.16 25.22 20.89
N TYR A 561 11.99 24.18 21.69
CA TYR A 561 12.51 22.85 21.39
C TYR A 561 11.60 22.17 20.36
N LEU A 562 12.14 21.77 19.22
CA LEU A 562 11.42 21.04 18.17
C LEU A 562 11.63 19.53 18.31
N SER A 563 12.84 19.11 18.69
CA SER A 563 13.13 17.73 19.08
C SER A 563 14.32 17.66 20.03
N ALA A 564 14.32 16.67 20.92
CA ALA A 564 15.45 16.34 21.78
C ALA A 564 15.38 14.87 22.19
N ASN A 565 16.47 14.12 22.03
CA ASN A 565 16.54 12.73 22.47
C ASN A 565 17.90 12.41 23.08
N GLY A 566 17.94 11.34 23.87
CA GLY A 566 19.17 10.79 24.43
C GLY A 566 18.92 9.89 25.64
N ASP A 567 19.98 9.60 26.37
CA ASP A 567 19.95 8.64 27.46
C ASP A 567 19.61 9.27 28.81
N ILE A 568 19.14 8.44 29.73
CA ILE A 568 18.88 8.73 31.13
C ILE A 568 19.74 7.77 31.95
N GLU A 569 20.79 8.30 32.58
CA GLU A 569 21.60 7.52 33.53
C GLU A 569 21.49 8.14 34.92
N ASN A 570 21.11 7.37 35.94
CA ASN A 570 20.97 7.84 37.33
C ASN A 570 20.09 9.11 37.46
N ASN A 571 18.93 9.14 36.79
CA ASN A 571 18.03 10.30 36.68
C ASN A 571 18.64 11.56 36.02
N LYS A 572 19.78 11.41 35.32
CA LYS A 572 20.41 12.48 34.56
C LYS A 572 20.19 12.25 33.06
N LYS A 573 19.53 13.19 32.41
CA LYS A 573 19.30 13.19 30.96
C LYS A 573 20.53 13.72 30.25
N THR A 574 21.08 12.94 29.35
CA THR A 574 22.19 13.30 28.45
C THR A 574 21.67 13.38 27.02
N PRO A 575 21.39 14.59 26.49
CA PRO A 575 20.88 14.74 25.14
C PRO A 575 21.93 14.26 24.14
N GLU A 576 21.57 13.33 23.26
CA GLU A 576 22.37 12.86 22.14
C GLU A 576 22.18 13.73 20.90
N ASN A 577 20.95 14.17 20.63
CA ASN A 577 20.59 15.06 19.54
C ASN A 577 19.48 16.05 19.96
N TYR A 578 19.43 17.21 19.32
CA TYR A 578 18.33 18.16 19.46
C TYR A 578 18.25 19.10 18.26
N GLN A 579 17.03 19.60 18.02
CA GLN A 579 16.73 20.69 17.10
C GLN A 579 15.94 21.76 17.85
N ILE A 580 16.44 23.00 17.80
CA ILE A 580 15.89 24.11 18.59
C ILE A 580 15.71 25.32 17.68
N LYS A 581 14.52 25.90 17.69
CA LYS A 581 14.23 27.20 17.10
C LYS A 581 14.60 28.28 18.10
N VAL A 582 15.42 29.25 17.71
CA VAL A 582 15.94 30.31 18.56
C VAL A 582 15.51 31.66 18.01
N MET A 583 14.66 32.37 18.75
CA MET A 583 14.28 33.75 18.46
C MET A 583 15.10 34.70 19.34
N VAL A 584 15.63 35.76 18.76
CA VAL A 584 16.50 36.73 19.44
C VAL A 584 15.95 38.14 19.26
N ALA A 585 15.78 38.84 20.38
CA ALA A 585 15.52 40.28 20.42
C ALA A 585 16.74 40.99 21.00
N ILE A 586 17.12 42.10 20.40
CA ILE A 586 18.22 42.97 20.78
C ILE A 586 17.61 44.10 21.61
N LYS A 587 18.00 44.17 22.89
CA LYS A 587 17.55 45.23 23.80
C LYS A 587 18.21 46.54 23.38
N LYS A 588 17.38 47.57 23.21
CA LYS A 588 17.81 48.93 22.83
C LYS A 588 18.33 49.71 24.02
#